data_AF-A0A2G4FJR6-F1
#
_entry.id   AF-A0A2G4FJR6-F1
#
_cell.length_a   1.000
_cell.length_b   1.000
_cell.length_c   1.000
_cell.angle_alpha   90.00
_cell.angle_beta   90.00
_cell.angle_gamma   90.00
#
_symmetry.space_group_name_H-M   'P 1'
#
loop_
_entity.id
_entity.type
_entity.pdbx_description
1 polymer ?
#
loop_
_entity_poly.entity_id
_entity_poly.type
_entity_poly.pdbx_seq_one_letter_code
_entity_poly.pdbx_strand_id
1 'polypeptide(L)'
;MYNDYFQLLIDIQKKSNITVTSIRDVKYLKEELDALTHKPLGFNTLRRLFGFLEKTVPSITTLNSLSIYLGFSSFSSYKNHQANYSEWYFQQSLLRMQKQKIIGKEEINKINIGLLDENNIVYLAYFLSFQVEKNNLEILNTVFKYANFKNITDTQFHKFSTTISLSLSNISEKKALFIYEALIHYDTFRNNIPLLFIDYTNLNSRYYKILNIIEKNAANESDIFFVSLMRFYKNYYSENESHLNFQINKPTEFSSFYSVLKGRFYGYCILKSQNVSESLKNEIVKECTTVRVSFFLEEIVPALIIKEENDFLKEIMDKYYEELFESDIWSSTTTSAIYLIGLANCNWHAASFARAKRNLELVDLELVEIGYYDYLALFYYFTKLKISFAEKDFTDNLEAYKKLKAHEKKTGFKFFLSIAKQFCLR
;
A
#
# COMPACT_ATOMS: atom_id res chain seq x y z
N MET A 1 -12.06 -24.44 7.04
CA MET A 1 -10.87 -25.27 6.80
C MET A 1 -11.21 -26.76 6.67
N TYR A 2 -12.25 -27.11 5.89
CA TYR A 2 -12.74 -28.47 5.67
C TYR A 2 -12.86 -28.68 4.15
N ASN A 3 -11.76 -29.01 3.45
CA ASN A 3 -11.75 -29.55 2.07
C ASN A 3 -10.35 -29.82 1.47
N ASP A 4 -9.31 -30.06 2.29
CA ASP A 4 -7.97 -29.73 1.83
C ASP A 4 -7.38 -30.60 0.70
N TYR A 5 -7.91 -31.80 0.44
CA TYR A 5 -7.37 -32.70 -0.60
C TYR A 5 -8.41 -33.29 -1.56
N PHE A 6 -9.68 -32.86 -1.51
CA PHE A 6 -10.69 -33.43 -2.41
C PHE A 6 -10.40 -33.15 -3.88
N GLN A 7 -9.98 -31.92 -4.18
CA GLN A 7 -9.62 -31.56 -5.55
C GLN A 7 -8.41 -32.38 -6.04
N LEU A 8 -7.46 -32.71 -5.15
CA LEU A 8 -6.36 -33.64 -5.45
C LEU A 8 -6.89 -35.01 -5.90
N LEU A 9 -7.89 -35.55 -5.22
CA LEU A 9 -8.50 -36.84 -5.62
C LEU A 9 -9.27 -36.75 -6.94
N ILE A 10 -9.91 -35.61 -7.23
CA ILE A 10 -10.59 -35.36 -8.51
C ILE A 10 -9.58 -35.32 -9.64
N ASP A 11 -8.48 -34.58 -9.47
CA ASP A 11 -7.49 -34.39 -10.52
C ASP A 11 -6.68 -35.66 -10.78
N ILE A 12 -6.51 -36.52 -9.77
CA ILE A 12 -5.96 -37.88 -9.93
C ILE A 12 -6.87 -38.75 -10.80
N GLN A 13 -8.17 -38.78 -10.53
CA GLN A 13 -9.13 -39.53 -11.35
C GLN A 13 -9.17 -39.04 -12.80
N LYS A 14 -9.01 -37.74 -13.02
CA LYS A 14 -8.89 -37.17 -14.37
C LYS A 14 -7.60 -37.60 -15.07
N LYS A 15 -6.45 -37.56 -14.38
CA LYS A 15 -5.16 -37.94 -14.95
C LYS A 15 -5.09 -39.43 -15.28
N SER A 16 -5.61 -40.27 -14.39
CA SER A 16 -5.68 -41.73 -14.61
C SER A 16 -6.74 -42.13 -15.61
N ASN A 17 -7.72 -41.25 -15.88
CA ASN A 17 -8.94 -41.58 -16.59
C ASN A 17 -9.74 -42.72 -15.92
N ILE A 18 -9.61 -42.85 -14.58
CA ILE A 18 -10.32 -43.83 -13.76
C ILE A 18 -11.26 -43.09 -12.82
N THR A 19 -12.57 -43.24 -13.01
CA THR A 19 -13.57 -42.77 -12.05
C THR A 19 -13.78 -43.82 -10.98
N VAL A 20 -13.52 -43.48 -9.71
CA VAL A 20 -13.58 -44.42 -8.60
C VAL A 20 -15.01 -44.55 -8.11
N THR A 21 -15.67 -45.64 -8.46
CA THR A 21 -17.05 -45.97 -8.02
C THR A 21 -17.13 -47.28 -7.24
N SER A 22 -16.09 -48.11 -7.34
CA SER A 22 -16.00 -49.42 -6.73
C SER A 22 -14.61 -49.71 -6.13
N ILE A 23 -14.53 -50.74 -5.29
CA ILE A 23 -13.25 -51.23 -4.74
C ILE A 23 -12.29 -51.71 -5.85
N ARG A 24 -12.84 -52.17 -6.98
CA ARG A 24 -12.05 -52.60 -8.13
C ARG A 24 -11.30 -51.42 -8.76
N ASP A 25 -11.95 -50.28 -8.87
CA ASP A 25 -11.37 -49.05 -9.43
C ASP A 25 -10.22 -48.54 -8.56
N VAL A 26 -10.33 -48.69 -7.23
CA VAL A 26 -9.23 -48.36 -6.30
C VAL A 26 -8.00 -49.24 -6.54
N LYS A 27 -8.18 -50.50 -6.95
CA LYS A 27 -7.05 -51.39 -7.29
C LYS A 27 -6.36 -50.94 -8.57
N TYR A 28 -7.12 -50.67 -9.62
CA TYR A 28 -6.57 -50.16 -10.88
C TYR A 28 -5.84 -48.83 -10.69
N LEU A 29 -6.44 -47.92 -9.92
CA LEU A 29 -5.79 -46.65 -9.59
C LEU A 29 -4.49 -46.85 -8.82
N LYS A 30 -4.46 -47.78 -7.85
CA LYS A 30 -3.24 -48.09 -7.10
C LYS A 30 -2.12 -48.61 -8.00
N GLU A 31 -2.44 -49.54 -8.89
CA GLU A 31 -1.47 -50.12 -9.83
C GLU A 31 -0.82 -49.03 -10.69
N GLU A 32 -1.62 -48.08 -11.17
CA GLU A 32 -1.14 -46.95 -11.97
C GLU A 32 -0.30 -45.96 -11.16
N LEU A 33 -0.74 -45.60 -9.94
CA LEU A 33 0.00 -44.73 -9.03
C LEU A 33 1.38 -45.32 -8.70
N ASP A 34 1.44 -46.61 -8.40
CA ASP A 34 2.67 -47.30 -8.04
C ASP A 34 3.64 -47.40 -9.22
N ALA A 35 3.11 -47.58 -10.45
CA ALA A 35 3.92 -47.63 -11.67
C ALA A 35 4.65 -46.31 -11.96
N LEU A 36 4.07 -45.17 -11.58
CA LEU A 36 4.56 -43.84 -11.96
C LEU A 36 5.28 -43.08 -10.83
N THR A 37 5.03 -43.40 -9.55
CA THR A 37 5.57 -42.62 -8.42
C THR A 37 6.76 -43.24 -7.71
N HIS A 38 7.07 -44.51 -7.97
CA HIS A 38 8.09 -45.31 -7.26
C HIS A 38 7.98 -45.27 -5.71
N LYS A 39 6.85 -44.80 -5.17
CA LYS A 39 6.55 -44.71 -3.73
C LYS A 39 5.20 -45.39 -3.49
N PRO A 40 5.19 -46.68 -3.16
CA PRO A 40 3.96 -47.44 -3.11
C PRO A 40 3.00 -46.91 -2.04
N LEU A 41 1.77 -46.62 -2.44
CA LEU A 41 0.70 -46.17 -1.55
C LEU A 41 -0.07 -47.38 -1.02
N GLY A 42 -0.34 -47.42 0.29
CA GLY A 42 -1.11 -48.50 0.91
C GLY A 42 -2.53 -48.60 0.34
N PHE A 43 -2.97 -49.80 -0.06
CA PHE A 43 -4.31 -50.02 -0.61
C PHE A 43 -5.44 -49.56 0.32
N ASN A 44 -5.30 -49.81 1.62
CA ASN A 44 -6.26 -49.34 2.63
C ASN A 44 -6.25 -47.81 2.80
N THR A 45 -5.12 -47.15 2.55
CA THR A 45 -5.02 -45.68 2.56
C THR A 45 -5.86 -45.09 1.43
N LEU A 46 -5.75 -45.64 0.20
CA LEU A 46 -6.58 -45.22 -0.93
C LEU A 46 -8.07 -45.50 -0.68
N ARG A 47 -8.42 -46.67 -0.13
CA ARG A 47 -9.82 -46.97 0.23
C ARG A 47 -10.43 -45.96 1.21
N ARG A 48 -9.65 -45.49 2.21
CA ARG A 48 -10.10 -44.44 3.14
C ARG A 48 -10.24 -43.08 2.45
N LEU A 49 -9.32 -42.72 1.54
CA LEU A 49 -9.37 -41.47 0.78
C LEU A 49 -10.63 -41.36 -0.09
N PHE A 50 -11.05 -42.46 -0.71
CA PHE A 50 -12.24 -42.53 -1.57
C PHE A 50 -13.52 -42.98 -0.84
N GLY A 51 -13.49 -43.11 0.50
CA GLY A 51 -14.70 -43.34 1.30
C GLY A 51 -15.21 -44.79 1.41
N PHE A 52 -14.41 -45.78 1.03
CA PHE A 52 -14.75 -47.22 1.19
C PHE A 52 -14.37 -47.81 2.56
N LEU A 53 -13.79 -47.00 3.45
CA LEU A 53 -13.42 -47.32 4.84
C LEU A 53 -13.57 -46.05 5.68
N GLU A 54 -13.59 -46.20 7.01
CA GLU A 54 -13.63 -45.06 7.95
C GLU A 54 -12.56 -44.01 7.65
N LYS A 55 -13.00 -42.75 7.60
CA LYS A 55 -12.18 -41.62 7.16
C LYS A 55 -11.13 -41.29 8.22
N THR A 56 -9.87 -41.26 7.80
CA THR A 56 -8.74 -40.77 8.60
C THR A 56 -8.10 -39.57 7.91
N VAL A 57 -7.50 -38.66 8.68
CA VAL A 57 -6.73 -37.55 8.10
C VAL A 57 -5.51 -38.13 7.35
N PRO A 58 -5.36 -37.88 6.04
CA PRO A 58 -4.22 -38.40 5.30
C PRO A 58 -2.92 -37.73 5.73
N SER A 59 -1.83 -38.50 5.78
CA SER A 59 -0.51 -37.95 6.10
C SER A 59 0.03 -37.07 4.96
N ILE A 60 0.90 -36.11 5.29
CA ILE A 60 1.61 -35.28 4.29
C ILE A 60 2.37 -36.16 3.28
N THR A 61 2.96 -37.27 3.72
CA THR A 61 3.62 -38.23 2.83
C THR A 61 2.66 -38.81 1.80
N THR A 62 1.44 -39.16 2.22
CA THR A 62 0.39 -39.65 1.31
C THR A 62 0.03 -38.59 0.28
N LEU A 63 -0.19 -37.36 0.73
CA LEU A 63 -0.54 -36.23 -0.15
C LEU A 63 0.59 -35.89 -1.13
N ASN A 64 1.85 -35.97 -0.69
CA ASN A 64 3.03 -35.77 -1.53
C ASN A 64 3.12 -36.84 -2.62
N SER A 65 2.97 -38.13 -2.30
CA SER A 65 2.99 -39.20 -3.31
C SER A 65 1.91 -39.02 -4.37
N LEU A 66 0.70 -38.66 -3.95
CA LEU A 66 -0.42 -38.35 -4.84
C LEU A 66 -0.15 -37.12 -5.73
N SER A 67 0.51 -36.10 -5.19
CA SER A 67 0.87 -34.89 -5.95
C SER A 67 2.01 -35.12 -6.94
N ILE A 68 2.97 -35.99 -6.60
CA ILE A 68 4.03 -36.43 -7.50
C ILE A 68 3.45 -37.17 -8.69
N TYR A 69 2.45 -38.02 -8.48
CA TYR A 69 1.74 -38.66 -9.59
C TYR A 69 1.17 -37.63 -10.58
N LEU A 70 0.65 -36.49 -10.10
CA LEU A 70 0.16 -35.41 -10.96
C LEU A 70 1.28 -34.62 -11.66
N GLY A 71 2.54 -34.78 -11.25
CA GLY A 71 3.71 -34.10 -11.83
C GLY A 71 4.27 -32.95 -10.97
N PHE A 72 3.80 -32.81 -9.73
CA PHE A 72 4.28 -31.78 -8.80
C PHE A 72 5.38 -32.31 -7.88
N SER A 73 6.28 -31.44 -7.42
CA SER A 73 7.36 -31.85 -6.51
C SER A 73 6.86 -32.21 -5.10
N SER A 74 5.70 -31.67 -4.69
CA SER A 74 5.07 -31.90 -3.39
C SER A 74 3.59 -31.49 -3.40
N PHE A 75 2.86 -31.81 -2.34
CA PHE A 75 1.50 -31.33 -2.11
C PHE A 75 1.44 -29.80 -1.94
N SER A 76 2.47 -29.19 -1.37
CA SER A 76 2.59 -27.74 -1.30
C SER A 76 2.70 -27.13 -2.71
N SER A 77 3.55 -27.71 -3.57
CA SER A 77 3.67 -27.29 -4.98
C SER A 77 2.34 -27.45 -5.75
N TYR A 78 1.59 -28.52 -5.49
CA TYR A 78 0.26 -28.72 -6.05
C TYR A 78 -0.74 -27.65 -5.59
N LYS A 79 -0.76 -27.34 -4.28
CA LYS A 79 -1.63 -26.29 -3.72
C LYS A 79 -1.32 -24.91 -4.29
N ASN A 80 -0.04 -24.57 -4.43
CA ASN A 80 0.37 -23.33 -5.07
C ASN A 80 -0.08 -23.27 -6.53
N HIS A 81 0.01 -24.40 -7.26
CA HIS A 81 -0.50 -24.46 -8.63
C HIS A 81 -2.02 -24.29 -8.71
N GLN A 82 -2.78 -24.87 -7.78
CA GLN A 82 -4.22 -24.65 -7.71
C GLN A 82 -4.58 -23.19 -7.42
N ALA A 83 -3.85 -22.53 -6.52
CA ALA A 83 -4.01 -21.10 -6.25
C ALA A 83 -3.81 -20.29 -7.55
N ASN A 84 -2.73 -20.56 -8.29
CA ASN A 84 -2.47 -19.92 -9.58
C ASN A 84 -3.58 -20.17 -10.62
N TYR A 85 -4.17 -21.36 -10.65
CA TYR A 85 -5.31 -21.65 -11.53
C TYR A 85 -6.58 -20.90 -11.10
N SER A 86 -6.83 -20.77 -9.79
CA SER A 86 -7.95 -19.95 -9.31
C SER A 86 -7.78 -18.47 -9.65
N GLU A 87 -6.56 -17.94 -9.61
CA GLU A 87 -6.25 -16.58 -10.08
C GLU A 87 -6.59 -16.40 -11.57
N TRP A 88 -6.13 -17.34 -12.41
CA TRP A 88 -6.41 -17.25 -13.85
C TRP A 88 -7.90 -17.35 -14.18
N TYR A 89 -8.64 -18.26 -13.55
CA TYR A 89 -10.09 -18.35 -13.76
C TYR A 89 -10.83 -17.12 -13.25
N PHE A 90 -10.35 -16.51 -12.17
CA PHE A 90 -10.87 -15.25 -11.68
C PHE A 90 -10.64 -14.14 -12.71
N GLN A 91 -9.42 -13.99 -13.20
CA GLN A 91 -9.09 -13.02 -14.25
C GLN A 91 -9.92 -13.24 -15.52
N GLN A 92 -10.07 -14.48 -15.99
CA GLN A 92 -10.93 -14.81 -17.13
C GLN A 92 -12.39 -14.42 -16.91
N SER A 93 -12.89 -14.60 -15.68
CA SER A 93 -14.25 -14.18 -15.31
C SER A 93 -14.39 -12.66 -15.40
N LEU A 94 -13.43 -11.90 -14.88
CA LEU A 94 -13.41 -10.44 -14.99
C LEU A 94 -13.33 -9.96 -16.45
N LEU A 95 -12.50 -10.58 -17.28
CA LEU A 95 -12.39 -10.26 -18.71
C LEU A 95 -13.71 -10.49 -19.46
N ARG A 96 -14.48 -11.51 -19.08
CA ARG A 96 -15.83 -11.72 -19.64
C ARG A 96 -16.79 -10.62 -19.18
N MET A 97 -16.72 -10.21 -17.92
CA MET A 97 -17.53 -9.12 -17.37
C MET A 97 -17.21 -7.77 -18.03
N GLN A 98 -15.99 -7.52 -18.51
CA GLN A 98 -15.63 -6.26 -19.19
C GLN A 98 -16.48 -5.96 -20.43
N LYS A 99 -17.05 -6.99 -21.08
CA LYS A 99 -17.92 -6.84 -22.24
C LYS A 99 -19.35 -6.44 -21.87
N GLN A 100 -19.70 -6.51 -20.59
CA GLN A 100 -21.03 -6.19 -20.09
C GLN A 100 -21.16 -4.70 -19.77
N LYS A 101 -22.37 -4.14 -19.91
CA LYS A 101 -22.66 -2.76 -19.47
C LYS A 101 -23.02 -2.69 -17.99
N ILE A 102 -23.63 -3.74 -17.46
CA ILE A 102 -24.05 -3.89 -16.07
C ILE A 102 -23.65 -5.29 -15.59
N ILE A 103 -23.44 -5.43 -14.28
CA ILE A 103 -23.20 -6.73 -13.64
C ILE A 103 -24.28 -6.99 -12.59
N GLY A 104 -24.62 -8.25 -12.35
CA GLY A 104 -25.67 -8.65 -11.43
C GLY A 104 -25.15 -9.43 -10.22
N LYS A 105 -26.09 -10.07 -9.52
CA LYS A 105 -25.81 -10.90 -8.34
C LYS A 105 -24.84 -12.05 -8.65
N GLU A 106 -24.93 -12.66 -9.82
CA GLU A 106 -24.06 -13.77 -10.22
C GLU A 106 -22.60 -13.34 -10.38
N GLU A 107 -22.37 -12.21 -11.06
CA GLU A 107 -21.04 -11.63 -11.21
C GLU A 107 -20.45 -11.19 -9.87
N ILE A 108 -21.25 -10.54 -9.02
CA ILE A 108 -20.82 -10.17 -7.66
C ILE A 108 -20.45 -11.40 -6.83
N ASN A 109 -21.20 -12.50 -6.93
CA ASN A 109 -20.84 -13.75 -6.26
C ASN A 109 -19.50 -14.30 -6.75
N LYS A 110 -19.23 -14.23 -8.07
CA LYS A 110 -17.92 -14.63 -8.62
C LYS A 110 -16.79 -13.73 -8.11
N ILE A 111 -17.04 -12.41 -8.01
CA ILE A 111 -16.10 -11.45 -7.39
C ILE A 111 -15.82 -11.83 -5.95
N ASN A 112 -16.85 -12.04 -5.14
CA ASN A 112 -16.71 -12.38 -3.72
C ASN A 112 -16.00 -13.71 -3.48
N ILE A 113 -16.23 -14.72 -4.33
CA ILE A 113 -15.52 -15.99 -4.26
C ILE A 113 -14.04 -15.79 -4.64
N GLY A 114 -13.74 -15.00 -5.68
CA GLY A 114 -12.37 -14.70 -6.08
C GLY A 114 -11.57 -13.97 -5.00
N LEU A 115 -12.21 -13.01 -4.32
CA LEU A 115 -11.61 -12.24 -3.23
C LEU A 115 -11.39 -13.04 -1.92
N LEU A 116 -11.77 -14.33 -1.87
CA LEU A 116 -11.33 -15.21 -0.79
C LEU A 116 -9.81 -15.43 -0.82
N ASP A 117 -9.19 -15.29 -2.00
CA ASP A 117 -7.75 -15.12 -2.15
C ASP A 117 -7.46 -13.64 -2.33
N GLU A 118 -6.79 -13.03 -1.36
CA GLU A 118 -6.54 -11.59 -1.36
C GLU A 118 -5.67 -11.12 -2.54
N ASN A 119 -4.82 -11.98 -3.11
CA ASN A 119 -3.97 -11.62 -4.24
C ASN A 119 -4.79 -11.28 -5.48
N ASN A 120 -6.02 -11.81 -5.57
CA ASN A 120 -6.94 -11.51 -6.64
C ASN A 120 -7.43 -10.06 -6.65
N ILE A 121 -7.27 -9.31 -5.56
CA ILE A 121 -7.70 -7.90 -5.52
C ILE A 121 -7.00 -7.06 -6.60
N VAL A 122 -5.77 -7.40 -6.98
CA VAL A 122 -5.03 -6.70 -8.04
C VAL A 122 -5.73 -6.88 -9.39
N TYR A 123 -6.21 -8.08 -9.71
CA TYR A 123 -6.98 -8.30 -10.94
C TYR A 123 -8.31 -7.57 -10.92
N LEU A 124 -8.98 -7.50 -9.76
CA LEU A 124 -10.16 -6.66 -9.59
C LEU A 124 -9.83 -5.18 -9.79
N ALA A 125 -8.67 -4.71 -9.33
CA ALA A 125 -8.21 -3.34 -9.52
C ALA A 125 -8.08 -3.00 -11.01
N TYR A 126 -7.48 -3.89 -11.81
CA TYR A 126 -7.39 -3.72 -13.26
C TYR A 126 -8.74 -3.75 -13.94
N PHE A 127 -9.65 -4.63 -13.50
CA PHE A 127 -11.02 -4.66 -14.00
C PHE A 127 -11.73 -3.33 -13.76
N LEU A 128 -11.68 -2.80 -12.53
CA LEU A 128 -12.32 -1.54 -12.18
C LEU A 128 -11.65 -0.34 -12.87
N SER A 129 -10.33 -0.37 -13.06
CA SER A 129 -9.59 0.64 -13.84
C SER A 129 -10.10 0.72 -15.28
N PHE A 130 -10.32 -0.43 -15.92
CA PHE A 130 -10.96 -0.48 -17.23
C PHE A 130 -12.37 0.14 -17.20
N GLN A 131 -13.15 -0.11 -16.15
CA GLN A 131 -14.49 0.52 -16.01
C GLN A 131 -14.41 2.03 -15.77
N VAL A 132 -13.41 2.53 -15.04
CA VAL A 132 -13.12 3.96 -14.88
C VAL A 132 -12.85 4.61 -16.23
N GLU A 133 -11.98 4.02 -17.05
CA GLU A 133 -11.66 4.52 -18.40
C GLU A 133 -12.89 4.54 -19.33
N LYS A 134 -13.76 3.53 -19.21
CA LYS A 134 -15.04 3.46 -19.93
C LYS A 134 -16.13 4.34 -19.33
N ASN A 135 -15.87 5.00 -18.20
CA ASN A 135 -16.86 5.79 -17.44
C ASN A 135 -18.12 4.97 -17.10
N ASN A 136 -17.95 3.68 -16.79
CA ASN A 136 -19.05 2.78 -16.47
C ASN A 136 -19.39 2.81 -14.98
N LEU A 137 -20.11 3.87 -14.58
CA LEU A 137 -20.52 4.06 -13.19
C LEU A 137 -21.44 2.96 -12.66
N GLU A 138 -22.24 2.32 -13.50
CA GLU A 138 -23.15 1.25 -13.07
C GLU A 138 -22.38 0.07 -12.46
N ILE A 139 -21.33 -0.39 -13.16
CA ILE A 139 -20.48 -1.48 -12.66
C ILE A 139 -19.69 -1.03 -11.43
N LEU A 140 -19.10 0.17 -11.46
CA LEU A 140 -18.34 0.71 -10.33
C LEU A 140 -19.20 0.76 -9.06
N ASN A 141 -20.39 1.37 -9.14
CA ASN A 141 -21.37 1.41 -8.05
C ASN A 141 -21.71 0.01 -7.55
N THR A 142 -22.00 -0.92 -8.47
CA THR A 142 -22.41 -2.28 -8.10
C THR A 142 -21.29 -3.02 -7.35
N VAL A 143 -20.03 -2.89 -7.80
CA VAL A 143 -18.89 -3.52 -7.11
C VAL A 143 -18.65 -2.90 -5.74
N PHE A 144 -18.52 -1.57 -5.62
CA PHE A 144 -18.24 -0.94 -4.33
C PHE A 144 -19.37 -1.12 -3.30
N LYS A 145 -20.61 -1.28 -3.78
CA LYS A 145 -21.78 -1.55 -2.93
C LYS A 145 -21.87 -2.99 -2.44
N TYR A 146 -21.51 -3.98 -3.26
CA TYR A 146 -21.86 -5.38 -2.99
C TYR A 146 -20.68 -6.36 -2.92
N ALA A 147 -19.48 -5.96 -3.36
CA ALA A 147 -18.29 -6.79 -3.19
C ALA A 147 -17.81 -6.81 -1.74
N ASN A 148 -17.30 -7.96 -1.30
CA ASN A 148 -16.83 -8.18 0.06
C ASN A 148 -15.31 -8.06 0.14
N PHE A 149 -14.82 -7.02 0.82
CA PHE A 149 -13.40 -6.74 0.98
C PHE A 149 -12.86 -7.05 2.40
N LYS A 150 -13.60 -7.77 3.24
CA LYS A 150 -13.26 -7.93 4.68
C LYS A 150 -11.93 -8.66 4.97
N ASN A 151 -11.47 -9.51 4.06
CA ASN A 151 -10.31 -10.38 4.29
C ASN A 151 -9.07 -9.96 3.48
N ILE A 152 -9.00 -8.70 3.09
CA ILE A 152 -7.89 -8.16 2.30
C ILE A 152 -6.92 -7.47 3.26
N THR A 153 -5.64 -7.82 3.20
CA THR A 153 -4.60 -7.16 4.00
C THR A 153 -4.31 -5.74 3.51
N ASP A 154 -3.78 -4.90 4.41
CA ASP A 154 -3.40 -3.52 4.10
C ASP A 154 -2.47 -3.43 2.89
N THR A 155 -1.47 -4.32 2.80
CA THR A 155 -0.53 -4.38 1.67
C THR A 155 -1.25 -4.57 0.33
N GLN A 156 -2.24 -5.46 0.27
CA GLN A 156 -2.98 -5.70 -0.97
C GLN A 156 -3.94 -4.55 -1.28
N PHE A 157 -4.50 -3.90 -0.25
CA PHE A 157 -5.28 -2.68 -0.43
C PHE A 157 -4.46 -1.49 -0.92
N HIS A 158 -3.19 -1.33 -0.53
CA HIS A 158 -2.33 -0.28 -1.07
C HIS A 158 -2.10 -0.45 -2.58
N LYS A 159 -1.89 -1.69 -3.04
CA LYS A 159 -1.78 -2.01 -4.47
C LYS A 159 -3.09 -1.70 -5.22
N PHE A 160 -4.23 -2.12 -4.64
CA PHE A 160 -5.56 -1.82 -5.18
C PHE A 160 -5.80 -0.31 -5.29
N SER A 161 -5.55 0.42 -4.21
CA SER A 161 -5.71 1.87 -4.11
C SER A 161 -4.88 2.61 -5.14
N THR A 162 -3.59 2.27 -5.23
CA THR A 162 -2.66 2.88 -6.19
C THR A 162 -3.14 2.64 -7.61
N THR A 163 -3.52 1.41 -7.96
CA THR A 163 -3.97 1.07 -9.32
C THR A 163 -5.20 1.88 -9.73
N ILE A 164 -6.22 1.94 -8.88
CA ILE A 164 -7.45 2.69 -9.18
C ILE A 164 -7.22 4.20 -9.20
N SER A 165 -6.44 4.73 -8.25
CA SER A 165 -6.15 6.16 -8.17
C SER A 165 -5.38 6.64 -9.40
N LEU A 166 -4.45 5.84 -9.91
CA LEU A 166 -3.75 6.14 -11.16
C LEU A 166 -4.69 6.06 -12.39
N SER A 167 -5.62 5.10 -12.42
CA SER A 167 -6.63 5.07 -13.48
C SER A 167 -7.50 6.33 -13.46
N LEU A 168 -7.91 6.79 -12.27
CA LEU A 168 -8.67 8.03 -12.09
C LEU A 168 -7.84 9.29 -12.43
N SER A 169 -6.52 9.27 -12.24
CA SER A 169 -5.64 10.37 -12.64
C SER A 169 -5.47 10.45 -14.16
N ASN A 170 -5.46 9.31 -14.85
CA ASN A 170 -5.28 9.19 -16.31
C ASN A 170 -6.49 9.66 -17.14
N ILE A 171 -7.68 9.79 -16.54
CA ILE A 171 -8.85 10.36 -17.21
C ILE A 171 -8.96 11.88 -16.98
N SER A 172 -9.80 12.54 -17.77
CA SER A 172 -10.06 13.98 -17.62
C SER A 172 -10.60 14.31 -16.23
N GLU A 173 -10.16 15.42 -15.63
CA GLU A 173 -10.54 15.82 -14.27
C GLU A 173 -12.06 15.82 -14.05
N LYS A 174 -12.83 16.37 -14.99
CA LYS A 174 -14.30 16.40 -14.92
C LYS A 174 -14.90 15.00 -14.72
N LYS A 175 -14.41 14.00 -15.46
CA LYS A 175 -14.87 12.60 -15.33
C LYS A 175 -14.42 11.98 -14.02
N ALA A 176 -13.17 12.21 -13.61
CA ALA A 176 -12.65 11.71 -12.35
C ALA A 176 -13.48 12.22 -11.16
N LEU A 177 -13.70 13.54 -11.08
CA LEU A 177 -14.48 14.15 -10.00
C LEU A 177 -15.92 13.65 -9.97
N PHE A 178 -16.55 13.47 -11.14
CA PHE A 178 -17.87 12.86 -11.23
C PHE A 178 -17.90 11.42 -10.67
N ILE A 179 -16.87 10.62 -10.92
CA ILE A 179 -16.74 9.28 -10.33
C ILE A 179 -16.52 9.34 -8.82
N TYR A 180 -15.65 10.24 -8.33
CA TYR A 180 -15.47 10.44 -6.89
C TYR A 180 -16.78 10.84 -6.22
N GLU A 181 -17.50 11.84 -6.72
CA GLU A 181 -18.80 12.27 -6.20
C GLU A 181 -19.81 11.12 -6.15
N ALA A 182 -19.83 10.26 -7.17
CA ALA A 182 -20.75 9.14 -7.26
C ALA A 182 -20.41 7.96 -6.33
N LEU A 183 -19.18 7.83 -5.85
CA LEU A 183 -18.72 6.64 -5.10
C LEU A 183 -18.29 6.94 -3.66
N ILE A 184 -18.09 8.21 -3.29
CA ILE A 184 -17.49 8.61 -2.00
C ILE A 184 -18.35 8.21 -0.78
N HIS A 185 -19.65 7.98 -0.95
CA HIS A 185 -20.52 7.51 0.12
C HIS A 185 -20.31 6.04 0.48
N TYR A 186 -19.60 5.26 -0.36
CA TYR A 186 -19.19 3.91 -0.01
C TYR A 186 -17.90 3.93 0.80
N ASP A 187 -17.94 3.45 2.05
CA ASP A 187 -16.76 3.37 2.93
C ASP A 187 -15.60 2.60 2.29
N THR A 188 -15.92 1.53 1.55
CA THR A 188 -14.93 0.72 0.81
C THR A 188 -14.19 1.54 -0.24
N PHE A 189 -14.86 2.47 -0.91
CA PHE A 189 -14.24 3.38 -1.86
C PHE A 189 -13.52 4.51 -1.13
N ARG A 190 -14.20 5.23 -0.23
CA ARG A 190 -13.65 6.39 0.48
C ARG A 190 -12.37 6.07 1.25
N ASN A 191 -12.39 5.01 2.04
CA ASN A 191 -11.28 4.65 2.92
C ASN A 191 -10.10 4.03 2.17
N ASN A 192 -10.36 3.25 1.11
CA ASN A 192 -9.31 2.48 0.43
C ASN A 192 -8.88 3.09 -0.91
N ILE A 193 -9.42 4.24 -1.32
CA ILE A 193 -9.00 4.94 -2.54
C ILE A 193 -8.45 6.33 -2.16
N PRO A 194 -9.24 7.41 -1.99
CA PRO A 194 -8.66 8.73 -1.79
C PRO A 194 -8.08 9.00 -0.39
N LEU A 195 -8.50 8.26 0.64
CA LEU A 195 -7.92 8.38 1.99
C LEU A 195 -6.68 7.51 2.19
N LEU A 196 -6.52 6.45 1.39
CA LEU A 196 -5.33 5.58 1.44
C LEU A 196 -4.24 6.04 0.47
N PHE A 197 -4.60 6.50 -0.74
CA PHE A 197 -3.66 7.07 -1.70
C PHE A 197 -3.54 8.58 -1.50
N ILE A 198 -2.50 9.00 -0.77
CA ILE A 198 -2.21 10.41 -0.52
C ILE A 198 -1.40 10.98 -1.69
N ASP A 199 -1.97 11.93 -2.42
CA ASP A 199 -1.34 12.54 -3.60
C ASP A 199 -0.83 13.95 -3.28
N TYR A 200 0.33 14.02 -2.62
CA TYR A 200 1.02 15.28 -2.34
C TYR A 200 1.42 16.00 -3.62
N THR A 201 1.81 15.26 -4.66
CA THR A 201 2.14 15.80 -5.98
C THR A 201 1.02 16.69 -6.52
N ASN A 202 -0.24 16.25 -6.39
CA ASN A 202 -1.42 16.98 -6.86
C ASN A 202 -2.21 17.66 -5.73
N LEU A 203 -1.60 17.89 -4.57
CA LEU A 203 -2.27 18.51 -3.42
C LEU A 203 -2.67 19.98 -3.68
N ASN A 204 -2.03 20.67 -4.62
CA ASN A 204 -2.47 22.00 -5.06
C ASN A 204 -3.44 21.99 -6.26
N SER A 205 -3.81 20.82 -6.75
CA SER A 205 -4.61 20.66 -7.98
C SER A 205 -5.79 19.70 -7.78
N ARG A 206 -5.79 18.55 -8.45
CA ARG A 206 -6.90 17.60 -8.48
C ARG A 206 -7.16 16.97 -7.13
N TYR A 207 -6.12 16.60 -6.37
CA TYR A 207 -6.29 15.94 -5.08
C TYR A 207 -7.01 16.84 -4.07
N TYR A 208 -6.74 18.15 -4.06
CA TYR A 208 -7.48 19.10 -3.23
C TYR A 208 -8.98 19.14 -3.53
N LYS A 209 -9.36 19.01 -4.81
CA LYS A 209 -10.78 18.96 -5.21
C LYS A 209 -11.43 17.67 -4.69
N ILE A 210 -10.70 16.56 -4.68
CA ILE A 210 -11.14 15.28 -4.10
C ILE A 210 -11.30 15.42 -2.58
N LEU A 211 -10.37 16.08 -1.88
CA LEU A 211 -10.48 16.35 -0.45
C LEU A 211 -11.74 17.17 -0.12
N ASN A 212 -12.11 18.13 -0.96
CA ASN A 212 -13.36 18.89 -0.78
C ASN A 212 -14.61 18.01 -1.02
N ILE A 213 -14.54 16.98 -1.87
CA ILE A 213 -15.62 16.00 -2.03
C ILE A 213 -15.73 15.13 -0.76
N ILE A 214 -14.59 14.69 -0.20
CA ILE A 214 -14.55 13.96 1.08
C ILE A 214 -15.18 14.80 2.19
N GLU A 215 -14.77 16.05 2.38
CA GLU A 215 -15.28 16.92 3.45
C GLU A 215 -16.80 17.11 3.35
N LYS A 216 -17.34 17.31 2.14
CA LYS A 216 -18.79 17.43 1.90
C LYS A 216 -19.58 16.16 2.20
N ASN A 217 -18.93 15.00 2.13
CA ASN A 217 -19.55 13.68 2.30
C ASN A 217 -18.90 12.91 3.45
N ALA A 218 -18.32 13.63 4.42
CA ALA A 218 -17.59 13.01 5.51
C ALA A 218 -18.52 12.12 6.33
N ALA A 219 -18.10 10.88 6.58
CA ALA A 219 -18.92 9.95 7.36
C ALA A 219 -18.57 9.98 8.85
N ASN A 220 -17.40 10.49 9.20
CA ASN A 220 -16.88 10.51 10.56
C ASN A 220 -15.93 11.71 10.78
N GLU A 221 -15.56 11.95 12.04
CA GLU A 221 -14.67 13.06 12.40
C GLU A 221 -13.25 12.87 11.85
N SER A 222 -12.78 11.62 11.68
CA SER A 222 -11.43 11.38 11.14
C SER A 222 -11.29 11.85 9.70
N ASP A 223 -12.35 11.76 8.89
CA ASP A 223 -12.36 12.26 7.50
C ASP A 223 -12.17 13.78 7.48
N ILE A 224 -12.94 14.50 8.32
CA ILE A 224 -12.87 15.97 8.44
C ILE A 224 -11.51 16.39 8.99
N PHE A 225 -11.01 15.66 9.99
CA PHE A 225 -9.71 15.92 10.61
C PHE A 225 -8.57 15.73 9.59
N PHE A 226 -8.60 14.63 8.84
CA PHE A 226 -7.65 14.38 7.76
C PHE A 226 -7.66 15.49 6.70
N VAL A 227 -8.84 15.88 6.18
CA VAL A 227 -8.95 16.95 5.18
C VAL A 227 -8.43 18.28 5.73
N SER A 228 -8.74 18.59 6.99
CA SER A 228 -8.26 19.81 7.65
C SER A 228 -6.73 19.86 7.73
N LEU A 229 -6.10 18.73 8.10
CA LEU A 229 -4.64 18.60 8.10
C LEU A 229 -4.08 18.78 6.70
N MET A 230 -4.57 18.06 5.70
CA MET A 230 -4.06 18.18 4.32
C MET A 230 -4.20 19.60 3.76
N ARG A 231 -5.28 20.31 4.13
CA ARG A 231 -5.47 21.74 3.79
C ARG A 231 -4.40 22.63 4.45
N PHE A 232 -4.03 22.35 5.70
CA PHE A 232 -2.90 23.02 6.34
C PHE A 232 -1.59 22.78 5.58
N TYR A 233 -1.21 21.52 5.32
CA TYR A 233 0.05 21.20 4.62
C TYR A 233 0.11 21.87 3.25
N LYS A 234 -0.99 21.84 2.49
CA LYS A 234 -1.13 22.57 1.22
C LYS A 234 -0.80 24.05 1.40
N ASN A 235 -1.45 24.73 2.34
CA ASN A 235 -1.29 26.17 2.51
C ASN A 235 0.08 26.55 3.08
N TYR A 236 0.62 25.76 4.01
CA TYR A 236 1.93 25.95 4.60
C TYR A 236 3.03 25.88 3.53
N TYR A 237 3.12 24.75 2.81
CA TYR A 237 4.19 24.56 1.81
C TYR A 237 4.03 25.47 0.58
N SER A 238 2.82 25.93 0.29
CA SER A 238 2.58 26.89 -0.80
C SER A 238 2.79 28.35 -0.39
N GLU A 239 3.21 28.61 0.85
CA GLU A 239 3.36 29.96 1.43
C GLU A 239 2.09 30.81 1.33
N ASN A 240 0.92 30.17 1.44
CA ASN A 240 -0.35 30.87 1.43
C ASN A 240 -0.70 31.31 2.85
N GLU A 241 -0.74 32.62 3.11
CA GLU A 241 -0.99 33.23 4.43
C GLU A 241 -2.22 32.68 5.17
N SER A 242 -3.19 32.09 4.47
CA SER A 242 -4.33 31.43 5.12
C SER A 242 -3.92 30.38 6.16
N HIS A 243 -2.74 29.74 6.04
CA HIS A 243 -2.23 28.76 7.02
C HIS A 243 -2.08 29.34 8.43
N LEU A 244 -1.83 30.65 8.57
CA LEU A 244 -1.63 31.31 9.88
C LEU A 244 -2.89 31.23 10.76
N ASN A 245 -4.07 31.15 10.14
CA ASN A 245 -5.36 31.11 10.83
C ASN A 245 -5.88 29.69 11.06
N PHE A 246 -5.18 28.64 10.61
CA PHE A 246 -5.62 27.26 10.80
C PHE A 246 -5.35 26.81 12.23
N GLN A 247 -6.40 26.71 13.04
CA GLN A 247 -6.37 26.05 14.34
C GLN A 247 -7.06 24.69 14.23
N ILE A 248 -6.27 23.62 14.23
CA ILE A 248 -6.77 22.25 14.30
C ILE A 248 -6.60 21.77 15.73
N ASN A 249 -7.71 21.46 16.40
CA ASN A 249 -7.72 20.91 17.74
C ASN A 249 -7.62 19.39 17.68
N LYS A 250 -6.99 18.79 18.70
CA LYS A 250 -6.95 17.34 18.87
C LYS A 250 -8.38 16.82 19.18
N PRO A 251 -8.96 15.92 18.37
CA PRO A 251 -10.29 15.37 18.61
C PRO A 251 -10.36 14.52 19.89
N THR A 252 -11.55 14.33 20.44
CA THR A 252 -11.79 13.49 21.62
C THR A 252 -11.42 12.03 21.37
N GLU A 253 -11.73 11.52 20.18
CA GLU A 253 -11.45 10.14 19.76
C GLU A 253 -10.04 9.96 19.19
N PHE A 254 -9.13 10.94 19.32
CA PHE A 254 -7.81 10.92 18.68
C PHE A 254 -7.00 9.65 18.98
N SER A 255 -7.16 9.05 20.16
CA SER A 255 -6.45 7.83 20.55
C SER A 255 -6.79 6.61 19.67
N SER A 256 -7.99 6.55 19.08
CA SER A 256 -8.44 5.46 18.20
C SER A 256 -8.01 5.64 16.74
N PHE A 257 -7.48 6.82 16.38
CA PHE A 257 -7.11 7.13 15.01
C PHE A 257 -5.88 6.33 14.56
N TYR A 258 -5.81 6.08 13.25
CA TYR A 258 -4.68 5.39 12.64
C TYR A 258 -3.36 6.15 12.85
N SER A 259 -2.26 5.41 13.02
CA SER A 259 -0.94 5.95 13.40
C SER A 259 -0.48 7.08 12.46
N VAL A 260 -0.63 6.91 11.15
CA VAL A 260 -0.23 7.92 10.15
C VAL A 260 -1.01 9.23 10.33
N LEU A 261 -2.32 9.15 10.64
CA LEU A 261 -3.15 10.35 10.86
C LEU A 261 -2.76 11.09 12.14
N LYS A 262 -2.46 10.34 13.21
CA LYS A 262 -1.91 10.92 14.44
C LYS A 262 -0.57 11.61 14.17
N GLY A 263 0.32 10.94 13.44
CA GLY A 263 1.62 11.46 13.02
C GLY A 263 1.50 12.77 12.26
N ARG A 264 0.59 12.81 11.28
CA ARG A 264 0.28 14.00 10.48
C ARG A 264 -0.20 15.18 11.33
N PHE A 265 -0.96 14.94 12.40
CA PHE A 265 -1.32 15.98 13.35
C PHE A 265 -0.11 16.55 14.09
N TYR A 266 0.80 15.71 14.59
CA TYR A 266 2.00 16.20 15.26
C TYR A 266 2.96 16.91 14.31
N GLY A 267 3.06 16.46 13.04
CA GLY A 267 3.76 17.19 12.00
C GLY A 267 3.18 18.60 11.79
N TYR A 268 1.85 18.73 11.79
CA TYR A 268 1.18 20.04 11.80
C TYR A 268 1.56 20.88 13.01
N CYS A 269 1.54 20.31 14.21
CA CYS A 269 1.91 21.02 15.44
C CYS A 269 3.36 21.55 15.38
N ILE A 270 4.28 20.75 14.87
CA ILE A 270 5.69 21.13 14.65
C ILE A 270 5.77 22.29 13.66
N LEU A 271 5.20 22.15 12.47
CA LEU A 271 5.26 23.15 11.39
C LEU A 271 4.64 24.49 11.81
N LYS A 272 3.54 24.44 12.56
CA LYS A 272 2.85 25.63 13.07
C LYS A 272 3.61 26.32 14.20
N SER A 273 4.39 25.59 14.98
CA SER A 273 5.13 26.16 16.11
C SER A 273 6.24 27.10 15.62
N GLN A 274 6.51 28.15 16.39
CA GLN A 274 7.74 28.94 16.19
C GLN A 274 8.97 28.11 16.55
N ASN A 275 8.93 27.45 17.70
CA ASN A 275 9.91 26.46 18.17
C ASN A 275 9.15 25.25 18.73
N VAL A 276 9.71 24.04 18.58
CA VAL A 276 9.07 22.82 19.10
C VAL A 276 9.27 22.76 20.60
N SER A 277 8.19 22.90 21.38
CA SER A 277 8.25 22.89 22.84
C SER A 277 8.62 21.52 23.39
N GLU A 278 9.26 21.51 24.55
CA GLU A 278 9.60 20.29 25.27
C GLU A 278 8.35 19.44 25.60
N SER A 279 7.21 20.08 25.87
CA SER A 279 5.93 19.39 26.08
C SER A 279 5.49 18.61 24.84
N LEU A 280 5.67 19.17 23.65
CA LEU A 280 5.31 18.54 22.38
C LEU A 280 6.27 17.38 22.06
N LYS A 281 7.58 17.57 22.31
CA LYS A 281 8.60 16.51 22.16
C LYS A 281 8.26 15.30 23.03
N ASN A 282 7.98 15.53 24.31
CA ASN A 282 7.59 14.49 25.26
C ASN A 282 6.29 13.80 24.87
N GLU A 283 5.32 14.52 24.31
CA GLU A 283 4.07 13.93 23.84
C GLU A 283 4.28 12.99 22.63
N ILE A 284 5.14 13.40 21.68
CA ILE A 284 5.52 12.58 20.52
C ILE A 284 6.22 11.30 20.99
N VAL A 285 7.24 11.43 21.87
CA VAL A 285 7.98 10.28 22.40
C VAL A 285 7.07 9.33 23.17
N LYS A 286 6.08 9.87 23.91
CA LYS A 286 5.08 9.06 24.60
C LYS A 286 4.21 8.30 23.62
N GLU A 287 3.69 8.93 22.56
CA GLU A 287 2.86 8.22 21.58
C GLU A 287 3.64 7.11 20.85
N CYS A 288 4.94 7.29 20.57
CA CYS A 288 5.77 6.23 19.99
C CYS A 288 5.79 4.92 20.81
N THR A 289 5.38 4.95 22.08
CA THR A 289 5.28 3.73 22.91
C THR A 289 4.00 2.92 22.67
N THR A 290 3.01 3.51 21.99
CA THR A 290 1.66 2.94 21.84
C THR A 290 1.24 2.71 20.39
N VAL A 291 2.03 3.15 19.41
CA VAL A 291 1.74 3.05 17.97
C VAL A 291 2.87 2.39 17.21
N ARG A 292 2.59 1.94 15.98
CA ARG A 292 3.63 1.55 15.03
C ARG A 292 4.44 2.79 14.64
N VAL A 293 5.69 2.83 15.10
CA VAL A 293 6.57 4.00 15.00
C VAL A 293 6.88 4.37 13.56
N SER A 294 7.15 3.38 12.69
CA SER A 294 7.39 3.57 11.25
C SER A 294 6.24 4.25 10.50
N PHE A 295 5.00 4.18 10.98
CA PHE A 295 3.85 4.85 10.38
C PHE A 295 3.57 6.21 11.03
N PHE A 296 3.80 6.30 12.34
CA PHE A 296 3.55 7.52 13.10
C PHE A 296 4.53 8.64 12.73
N LEU A 297 5.78 8.32 12.41
CA LEU A 297 6.82 9.32 12.17
C LEU A 297 6.89 9.83 10.72
N GLU A 298 6.06 9.31 9.81
CA GLU A 298 6.08 9.63 8.38
C GLU A 298 6.00 11.13 8.06
N GLU A 299 5.17 11.89 8.79
CA GLU A 299 5.05 13.35 8.62
C GLU A 299 5.75 14.16 9.70
N ILE A 300 6.15 13.51 10.81
CA ILE A 300 6.90 14.15 11.88
C ILE A 300 8.34 14.40 11.43
N VAL A 301 9.00 13.40 10.84
CA VAL A 301 10.39 13.54 10.35
C VAL A 301 10.53 14.66 9.30
N PRO A 302 9.70 14.71 8.24
CA PRO A 302 9.68 15.84 7.31
C PRO A 302 9.46 17.19 8.01
N ALA A 303 8.54 17.27 8.96
CA ALA A 303 8.27 18.52 9.70
C ALA A 303 9.49 18.98 10.51
N LEU A 304 10.21 18.06 11.17
CA LEU A 304 11.43 18.37 11.91
C LEU A 304 12.57 18.83 10.99
N ILE A 305 12.71 18.23 9.79
CA ILE A 305 13.68 18.68 8.78
C ILE A 305 13.39 20.12 8.36
N ILE A 306 12.11 20.44 8.11
CA ILE A 306 11.68 21.79 7.72
C ILE A 306 11.94 22.82 8.82
N LYS A 307 11.67 22.44 10.08
CA LYS A 307 11.89 23.30 11.24
C LYS A 307 13.34 23.34 11.71
N GLU A 308 14.22 22.56 11.10
CA GLU A 308 15.62 22.38 11.48
C GLU A 308 15.82 21.99 12.96
N GLU A 309 14.89 21.20 13.50
CA GLU A 309 14.93 20.66 14.87
C GLU A 309 15.85 19.43 14.94
N ASN A 310 17.12 19.62 14.54
CA ASN A 310 18.07 18.53 14.27
C ASN A 310 18.41 17.68 15.50
N ASP A 311 18.48 18.29 16.70
CA ASP A 311 18.76 17.56 17.94
C ASP A 311 17.65 16.57 18.28
N PHE A 312 16.39 17.02 18.17
CA PHE A 312 15.24 16.15 18.44
C PHE A 312 15.02 15.13 17.32
N LEU A 313 15.27 15.52 16.07
CA LEU A 313 15.28 14.56 14.95
C LEU A 313 16.30 13.46 15.24
N LYS A 314 17.53 13.80 15.62
CA LYS A 314 18.57 12.82 15.96
C LYS A 314 18.15 11.92 17.13
N GLU A 315 17.57 12.49 18.20
CA GLU A 315 17.06 11.70 19.32
C GLU A 315 16.05 10.63 18.86
N ILE A 316 15.08 11.02 18.02
CA ILE A 316 14.09 10.09 17.47
C ILE A 316 14.78 9.02 16.60
N MET A 317 15.65 9.43 15.68
CA MET A 317 16.31 8.50 14.76
C MET A 317 17.21 7.49 15.48
N ASP A 318 17.94 7.92 16.51
CA ASP A 318 18.83 7.05 17.30
C ASP A 318 18.01 6.09 18.18
N LYS A 319 16.90 6.56 18.75
CA LYS A 319 16.07 5.77 19.67
C LYS A 319 15.25 4.69 18.99
N TYR A 320 14.75 4.96 17.78
CA TYR A 320 13.80 4.10 17.08
C TYR A 320 14.36 3.52 15.78
N TYR A 321 15.69 3.49 15.61
CA TYR A 321 16.35 3.12 14.35
C TYR A 321 15.83 1.80 13.76
N GLU A 322 15.72 0.75 14.57
CA GLU A 322 15.28 -0.57 14.12
C GLU A 322 13.79 -0.57 13.72
N GLU A 323 12.93 0.09 14.49
CA GLU A 323 11.50 0.20 14.18
C GLU A 323 11.20 1.07 12.95
N LEU A 324 12.13 1.92 12.54
CA LEU A 324 11.97 2.79 11.37
C LEU A 324 12.25 2.06 10.06
N PHE A 325 13.16 1.09 10.03
CA PHE A 325 13.60 0.38 8.82
C PHE A 325 13.06 -1.04 8.72
N GLU A 326 11.74 -1.16 8.71
CA GLU A 326 11.03 -2.43 8.52
C GLU A 326 11.00 -2.82 7.03
N SER A 327 11.40 -4.05 6.68
CA SER A 327 11.47 -4.54 5.28
C SER A 327 10.34 -5.50 4.89
N ASP A 328 9.39 -5.75 5.79
CA ASP A 328 8.33 -6.74 5.63
C ASP A 328 7.06 -6.22 4.93
N ILE A 329 6.98 -4.91 4.66
CA ILE A 329 5.83 -4.27 3.99
C ILE A 329 6.21 -3.78 2.59
N TRP A 330 5.28 -3.90 1.62
CA TRP A 330 5.48 -3.43 0.25
C TRP A 330 5.75 -1.91 0.14
N SER A 331 5.05 -1.08 0.92
CA SER A 331 5.24 0.39 0.96
C SER A 331 6.45 0.84 1.79
N SER A 332 7.28 -0.11 2.29
CA SER A 332 8.46 0.20 3.11
C SER A 332 9.49 1.06 2.39
N THR A 333 9.48 1.12 1.06
CA THR A 333 10.39 1.96 0.28
C THR A 333 10.10 3.45 0.49
N THR A 334 8.83 3.86 0.53
CA THR A 334 8.43 5.25 0.80
C THR A 334 8.85 5.66 2.22
N THR A 335 8.56 4.83 3.23
CA THR A 335 8.92 5.13 4.63
C THR A 335 10.44 5.12 4.82
N SER A 336 11.15 4.15 4.24
CA SER A 336 12.61 4.11 4.25
C SER A 336 13.23 5.34 3.61
N ALA A 337 12.66 5.85 2.51
CA ALA A 337 13.13 7.09 1.88
C ALA A 337 13.01 8.29 2.84
N ILE A 338 11.87 8.44 3.54
CA ILE A 338 11.67 9.49 4.56
C ILE A 338 12.76 9.41 5.64
N TYR A 339 13.01 8.22 6.17
CA TYR A 339 13.93 8.02 7.28
C TYR A 339 15.41 8.12 6.87
N LEU A 340 15.78 7.68 5.68
CA LEU A 340 17.12 7.91 5.12
C LEU A 340 17.40 9.39 4.89
N ILE A 341 16.41 10.17 4.41
CA ILE A 341 16.52 11.63 4.30
C ILE A 341 16.66 12.27 5.70
N GLY A 342 15.92 11.77 6.69
CA GLY A 342 16.06 12.17 8.10
C GLY A 342 17.48 11.94 8.62
N LEU A 343 18.02 10.74 8.47
CA LEU A 343 19.40 10.42 8.85
C LEU A 343 20.43 11.26 8.11
N ALA A 344 20.20 11.56 6.83
CA ALA A 344 21.08 12.43 6.06
C ALA A 344 21.14 13.85 6.67
N ASN A 345 20.00 14.40 7.12
CA ASN A 345 19.97 15.69 7.81
C ASN A 345 20.66 15.64 9.19
N CYS A 346 20.46 14.57 9.97
CA CYS A 346 21.19 14.37 11.23
C CYS A 346 22.71 14.37 11.03
N ASN A 347 23.19 13.62 10.03
CA ASN A 347 24.61 13.54 9.73
C ASN A 347 25.17 14.83 9.15
N TRP A 348 24.39 15.55 8.33
CA TRP A 348 24.78 16.88 7.85
C TRP A 348 24.95 17.87 9.00
N HIS A 349 23.99 17.91 9.93
CA HIS A 349 24.08 18.78 11.11
C HIS A 349 25.29 18.46 11.99
N ALA A 350 25.61 17.17 12.15
CA ALA A 350 26.81 16.71 12.85
C ALA A 350 28.13 16.86 12.06
N ALA A 351 28.13 17.66 10.99
CA ALA A 351 29.28 17.88 10.08
C ALA A 351 29.88 16.59 9.48
N SER A 352 29.11 15.50 9.44
CA SER A 352 29.49 14.19 8.90
C SER A 352 29.02 14.04 7.45
N PHE A 353 29.47 14.94 6.57
CA PHE A 353 28.93 15.10 5.20
C PHE A 353 29.04 13.83 4.34
N ALA A 354 30.15 13.09 4.44
CA ALA A 354 30.30 11.83 3.72
C ALA A 354 29.24 10.78 4.14
N ARG A 355 28.86 10.74 5.42
CA ARG A 355 27.77 9.86 5.90
C ARG A 355 26.41 10.36 5.45
N ALA A 356 26.20 11.68 5.48
CA ALA A 356 24.99 12.31 4.99
C ALA A 356 24.74 11.98 3.52
N LYS A 357 25.78 12.10 2.67
CA LYS A 357 25.74 11.77 1.25
C LYS A 357 25.42 10.29 1.02
N ARG A 358 26.11 9.38 1.72
CA ARG A 358 25.84 7.93 1.61
C ARG A 358 24.39 7.58 1.97
N ASN A 359 23.86 8.12 3.07
CA ASN A 359 22.47 7.87 3.45
C ASN A 359 21.49 8.39 2.39
N LEU A 360 21.78 9.54 1.80
CA LEU A 360 20.97 10.09 0.74
C LEU A 360 21.06 9.26 -0.56
N GLU A 361 22.23 8.72 -0.90
CA GLU A 361 22.43 7.84 -2.05
C GLU A 361 21.70 6.49 -1.93
N LEU A 362 21.36 6.05 -0.71
CA LEU A 362 20.53 4.86 -0.48
C LEU A 362 19.04 5.09 -0.76
N VAL A 363 18.60 6.35 -0.92
CA VAL A 363 17.21 6.65 -1.24
C VAL A 363 16.95 6.34 -2.71
N ASP A 364 16.17 5.31 -2.97
CA ASP A 364 15.64 5.01 -4.30
C ASP A 364 14.31 5.74 -4.52
N LEU A 365 14.38 6.93 -5.11
CA LEU A 365 13.18 7.72 -5.43
C LEU A 365 12.27 7.03 -6.45
N GLU A 366 12.77 6.11 -7.30
CA GLU A 366 11.94 5.45 -8.32
C GLU A 366 10.99 4.42 -7.71
N LEU A 367 11.30 3.93 -6.52
CA LEU A 367 10.48 2.98 -5.76
C LEU A 367 9.54 3.66 -4.75
N VAL A 368 9.56 4.99 -4.66
CA VAL A 368 8.61 5.76 -3.84
C VAL A 368 7.24 5.75 -4.51
N GLU A 369 6.19 5.62 -3.69
CA GLU A 369 4.81 5.69 -4.18
C GLU A 369 4.53 6.97 -4.97
N ILE A 370 3.81 6.85 -6.08
CA ILE A 370 3.66 7.93 -7.08
C ILE A 370 3.06 9.21 -6.48
N GLY A 371 2.13 9.09 -5.51
CA GLY A 371 1.54 10.24 -4.82
C GLY A 371 2.55 11.02 -3.94
N TYR A 372 3.62 10.36 -3.50
CA TYR A 372 4.68 10.91 -2.64
C TYR A 372 5.94 11.30 -3.42
N TYR A 373 6.14 10.81 -4.64
CA TYR A 373 7.38 10.98 -5.41
C TYR A 373 7.88 12.43 -5.45
N ASP A 374 7.09 13.37 -5.98
CA ASP A 374 7.54 14.75 -6.12
C ASP A 374 7.65 15.45 -4.74
N TYR A 375 6.91 14.99 -3.72
CA TYR A 375 7.02 15.48 -2.35
C TYR A 375 8.34 15.07 -1.70
N LEU A 376 8.70 13.79 -1.71
CA LEU A 376 9.96 13.31 -1.14
C LEU A 376 11.17 13.78 -1.95
N ALA A 377 11.02 13.95 -3.27
CA ALA A 377 12.06 14.56 -4.09
C ALA A 377 12.42 15.99 -3.64
N LEU A 378 11.45 16.78 -3.16
CA LEU A 378 11.74 18.11 -2.61
C LEU A 378 12.68 18.02 -1.40
N PHE A 379 12.40 17.11 -0.46
CA PHE A 379 13.26 16.90 0.71
C PHE A 379 14.62 16.32 0.34
N TYR A 380 14.64 15.36 -0.58
CA TYR A 380 15.86 14.75 -1.09
C TYR A 380 16.80 15.81 -1.67
N TYR A 381 16.31 16.61 -2.63
CA TYR A 381 17.13 17.61 -3.31
C TYR A 381 17.45 18.80 -2.41
N PHE A 382 16.57 19.16 -1.47
CA PHE A 382 16.89 20.16 -0.44
C PHE A 382 18.04 19.69 0.46
N THR A 383 18.04 18.41 0.85
CA THR A 383 19.12 17.81 1.65
C THR A 383 20.41 17.72 0.83
N LYS A 384 20.34 17.32 -0.45
CA LYS A 384 21.51 17.33 -1.36
C LYS A 384 22.10 18.74 -1.50
N LEU A 385 21.24 19.76 -1.56
CA LEU A 385 21.66 21.16 -1.62
C LEU A 385 22.42 21.59 -0.35
N LYS A 386 21.91 21.22 0.84
CA LYS A 386 22.60 21.48 2.12
C LYS A 386 23.98 20.83 2.19
N ILE A 387 24.10 19.57 1.77
CA ILE A 387 25.36 18.82 1.77
C ILE A 387 26.37 19.47 0.81
N SER A 388 25.99 19.65 -0.46
CA SER A 388 26.86 20.24 -1.48
C SER A 388 27.30 21.68 -1.14
N PHE A 389 26.43 22.46 -0.48
CA PHE A 389 26.79 23.77 0.04
C PHE A 389 27.90 23.70 1.09
N ALA A 390 27.78 22.79 2.06
CA ALA A 390 28.78 22.60 3.11
C ALA A 390 30.12 22.08 2.55
N GLU A 391 30.08 21.25 1.52
CA GLU A 391 31.25 20.71 0.82
C GLU A 391 31.84 21.70 -0.21
N LYS A 392 31.16 22.83 -0.48
CA LYS A 392 31.50 23.79 -1.55
C LYS A 392 31.55 23.16 -2.94
N ASP A 393 30.74 22.13 -3.18
CA ASP A 393 30.60 21.51 -4.49
C ASP A 393 29.60 22.29 -5.35
N PHE A 394 30.11 23.16 -6.21
CA PHE A 394 29.30 24.01 -7.07
C PHE A 394 28.45 23.22 -8.07
N THR A 395 28.96 22.10 -8.59
CA THR A 395 28.28 21.34 -9.64
C THR A 395 27.07 20.62 -9.07
N ASP A 396 27.26 19.87 -7.98
CA ASP A 396 26.18 19.16 -7.30
C ASP A 396 25.15 20.15 -6.71
N ASN A 397 25.60 21.30 -6.19
CA ASN A 397 24.71 22.33 -5.65
C ASN A 397 23.78 22.93 -6.71
N LEU A 398 24.35 23.29 -7.88
CA LEU A 398 23.58 23.82 -8.99
C LEU A 398 22.58 22.79 -9.55
N GLU A 399 22.99 21.52 -9.66
CA GLU A 399 22.10 20.45 -10.11
C GLU A 399 20.96 20.21 -9.10
N ALA A 400 21.28 20.10 -7.81
CA ALA A 400 20.29 19.91 -6.75
C ALA A 400 19.25 21.04 -6.76
N TYR A 401 19.68 22.30 -6.90
CA TYR A 401 18.77 23.44 -6.98
C TYR A 401 17.87 23.40 -8.22
N LYS A 402 18.41 23.02 -9.39
CA LYS A 402 17.61 22.85 -10.62
C LYS A 402 16.54 21.78 -10.46
N LYS A 403 16.89 20.63 -9.87
CA LYS A 403 15.95 19.53 -9.60
C LYS A 403 14.88 19.96 -8.59
N LEU A 404 15.29 20.60 -7.49
CA LEU A 404 14.37 21.16 -6.49
C LEU A 404 13.33 22.09 -7.12
N LYS A 405 13.77 23.01 -7.99
CA LYS A 405 12.88 23.91 -8.75
C LYS A 405 11.93 23.18 -9.69
N ALA A 406 12.36 22.08 -10.31
CA ALA A 406 11.51 21.30 -11.20
C ALA A 406 10.37 20.61 -10.43
N HIS A 407 10.65 20.07 -9.24
CA HIS A 407 9.63 19.46 -8.38
C HIS A 407 8.70 20.50 -7.75
N GLU A 408 9.23 21.66 -7.31
CA GLU A 408 8.39 22.76 -6.81
C GLU A 408 7.37 23.21 -7.85
N LYS A 409 7.76 23.33 -9.12
CA LYS A 409 6.84 23.71 -10.19
C LYS A 409 5.68 22.73 -10.35
N LYS A 410 5.90 21.44 -10.08
CA LYS A 410 4.85 20.41 -10.17
C LYS A 410 3.91 20.44 -8.97
N THR A 411 4.47 20.52 -7.76
CA THR A 411 3.70 20.44 -6.51
C THR A 411 3.08 21.77 -6.10
N GLY A 412 3.68 22.90 -6.49
CA GLY A 412 3.35 24.24 -6.01
C GLY A 412 3.89 24.55 -4.61
N PHE A 413 4.78 23.73 -4.06
CA PHE A 413 5.34 23.88 -2.71
C PHE A 413 6.51 24.88 -2.67
N LYS A 414 6.18 26.15 -2.86
CA LYS A 414 7.11 27.29 -2.94
C LYS A 414 8.07 27.41 -1.76
N PHE A 415 7.64 27.01 -0.56
CA PHE A 415 8.41 27.13 0.67
C PHE A 415 9.81 26.52 0.56
N PHE A 416 9.97 25.41 -0.16
CA PHE A 416 11.28 24.77 -0.39
C PHE A 416 12.28 25.69 -1.09
N LEU A 417 11.83 26.48 -2.08
CA LEU A 417 12.71 27.43 -2.76
C LEU A 417 13.04 28.64 -1.89
N SER A 418 12.14 29.05 -0.99
CA SER A 418 12.40 30.12 -0.03
C SER A 418 13.51 29.74 0.94
N ILE A 419 13.44 28.55 1.55
CA ILE A 419 14.46 28.06 2.48
C ILE A 419 15.76 27.64 1.79
N ALA A 420 15.71 27.23 0.52
CA ALA A 420 16.90 26.82 -0.24
C ALA A 420 17.88 27.96 -0.56
N LYS A 421 17.42 29.23 -0.55
CA LYS A 421 18.25 30.39 -0.93
C LYS A 421 19.56 30.51 -0.13
N GLN A 422 19.53 30.13 1.15
CA GLN A 422 20.71 30.21 2.02
C GLN A 422 21.76 29.14 1.72
N PHE A 423 21.41 28.10 0.97
CA PHE A 423 22.28 26.98 0.61
C PHE A 423 22.66 26.98 -0.87
N CYS A 424 22.42 28.06 -1.60
CA CYS A 424 22.86 28.21 -2.99
C CYS A 424 24.27 28.81 -3.02
N LEU A 425 25.20 28.11 -3.67
CA LEU A 425 26.53 28.65 -3.97
C LEU A 425 26.41 29.69 -5.09
N ARG A 426 27.11 30.82 -4.93
CA ARG A 426 27.10 31.94 -5.88
C ARG A 426 28.29 31.88 -6.82
#